data_AF-A0A8D8G2U1-F1
#
_entry.id   AF-A0A8D8G2U1-F1
#
_cell.length_a   1.000
_cell.length_b   1.000
_cell.length_c   1.000
_cell.angle_alpha   90.00
_cell.angle_beta   90.00
_cell.angle_gamma   90.00
#
_symmetry.space_group_name_H-M   'P 1'
#
loop_
_entity.id
_entity.type
_entity.pdbx_description
1 polymer ?
#
loop_
_entity_poly.entity_id
_entity_poly.type
_entity_poly.pdbx_seq_one_letter_code
_entity_poly.pdbx_strand_id
1 'polypeptide(L)'
;MQRWWFLEEKDGSANSAASSSSTVKKPKPPKQPSDRRYKFRVLVTYGLLKDETIAVTGSCDALGNWESEHCVQMQPEEGETNVWSLELDLPQDVAVQYRYLICSVDPSSENVHVRRFETHTTPRSVPAEASKAEQDSKLDTLGDIDGAVKLDKGWLTSETIVQFKFFDNPFAVKERIKNRLLFVKVEAELSSSEDVLMGFRVLPDNPDESS
;
A
#
# COMPACT_ATOMS: atom_id res chain seq x y z
N MET A 1 -1.39 -7.35 -46.93
CA MET A 1 -0.14 -7.84 -47.56
C MET A 1 0.49 -8.85 -46.60
N GLN A 2 0.60 -10.11 -47.08
CA GLN A 2 1.50 -11.23 -46.66
C GLN A 2 1.53 -11.55 -45.15
N ARG A 3 0.99 -12.63 -44.57
CA ARG A 3 0.80 -14.07 -44.89
C ARG A 3 2.06 -14.80 -45.38
N TRP A 4 2.70 -15.50 -44.45
CA TRP A 4 3.60 -16.63 -44.69
C TRP A 4 3.01 -17.91 -44.11
N TRP A 5 3.25 -18.98 -44.85
CA TRP A 5 2.70 -20.32 -44.71
C TRP A 5 3.72 -21.19 -43.99
N PHE A 6 3.26 -22.08 -43.11
CA PHE A 6 3.81 -23.43 -43.01
C PHE A 6 2.63 -24.39 -42.97
N LEU A 7 2.46 -25.08 -44.10
CA LEU A 7 1.66 -26.26 -44.29
C LEU A 7 2.58 -27.43 -43.97
N GLU A 8 2.30 -28.17 -42.90
CA GLU A 8 2.78 -29.55 -42.79
C GLU A 8 1.52 -30.41 -42.74
N GLU A 9 1.19 -31.02 -43.88
CA GLU A 9 0.24 -32.13 -43.96
C GLU A 9 0.92 -33.38 -43.43
N LYS A 10 0.21 -34.13 -42.59
CA LYS A 10 0.53 -35.54 -42.38
C LYS A 10 -0.75 -36.36 -42.22
N ASP A 11 -1.04 -37.11 -43.26
CA ASP A 11 -2.01 -38.19 -43.27
C ASP A 11 -1.68 -39.27 -42.22
N GLY A 12 -2.74 -39.83 -41.63
CA GLY A 12 -2.84 -41.29 -41.51
C GLY A 12 -2.45 -41.95 -40.18
N SER A 13 -3.50 -42.48 -39.54
CA SER A 13 -3.55 -43.74 -38.80
C SER A 13 -3.36 -43.73 -37.27
N ALA A 14 -4.39 -44.29 -36.63
CA ALA A 14 -4.54 -44.56 -35.21
C ALA A 14 -3.50 -45.57 -34.67
N ASN A 15 -3.04 -45.36 -33.44
CA ASN A 15 -3.06 -46.42 -32.43
C ASN A 15 -2.82 -45.90 -31.00
N SER A 16 -3.47 -46.60 -30.07
CA SER A 16 -3.49 -46.49 -28.61
C SER A 16 -2.13 -46.59 -27.90
N ALA A 17 -1.95 -45.87 -26.78
CA ALA A 17 -1.50 -46.43 -25.49
C ALA A 17 -1.32 -45.36 -24.39
N ALA A 18 -1.97 -45.61 -23.25
CA ALA A 18 -1.52 -45.45 -21.87
C ALA A 18 -0.69 -44.23 -21.39
N SER A 19 -1.34 -43.43 -20.54
CA SER A 19 -0.90 -42.95 -19.21
C SER A 19 0.42 -42.17 -19.06
N SER A 20 0.30 -40.86 -18.80
CA SER A 20 0.92 -40.13 -17.67
C SER A 20 0.85 -38.62 -17.95
N SER A 21 -0.20 -37.94 -17.47
CA SER A 21 -0.31 -36.49 -17.61
C SER A 21 0.64 -35.81 -16.63
N SER A 22 1.86 -35.59 -17.10
CA SER A 22 2.78 -34.58 -16.58
C SER A 22 2.17 -33.20 -16.88
N THR A 23 1.85 -32.45 -15.83
CA THR A 23 1.38 -31.06 -15.96
C THR A 23 2.50 -30.20 -16.52
N VAL A 24 2.39 -29.88 -17.81
CA VAL A 24 3.29 -29.02 -18.57
C VAL A 24 3.32 -27.63 -17.93
N LYS A 25 4.50 -27.24 -17.47
CA LYS A 25 4.80 -25.91 -16.93
C LYS A 25 4.60 -24.86 -18.02
N LYS A 26 3.78 -23.84 -17.73
CA LYS A 26 3.69 -22.61 -18.53
C LYS A 26 5.09 -21.97 -18.64
N PRO A 27 5.45 -21.40 -19.81
CA PRO A 27 6.78 -20.82 -20.02
C PRO A 27 6.98 -19.59 -19.13
N LYS A 28 8.08 -19.59 -18.38
CA LYS A 28 8.55 -18.45 -17.59
C LYS A 28 8.88 -17.27 -18.53
N PRO A 29 8.55 -16.02 -18.18
CA PRO A 29 9.09 -14.86 -18.87
C PRO A 29 10.63 -14.88 -18.80
N PRO A 30 11.33 -14.27 -19.78
CA PRO A 30 12.78 -14.31 -19.84
C PRO A 30 13.38 -13.78 -18.54
N LYS A 31 14.20 -14.60 -17.88
CA LYS A 31 14.99 -14.17 -16.71
C LYS A 31 15.83 -12.97 -17.12
N GLN A 32 15.59 -11.82 -16.46
CA GLN A 32 16.43 -10.64 -16.60
C GLN A 32 17.88 -10.97 -16.16
N PRO A 33 18.88 -10.24 -16.71
CA PRO A 33 20.28 -10.57 -16.51
C PRO A 33 20.72 -10.14 -15.10
N SER A 34 21.13 -11.12 -14.29
CA SER A 34 21.74 -10.97 -12.95
C SER A 34 21.08 -9.94 -12.02
N ASP A 35 20.24 -10.37 -11.09
CA ASP A 35 19.78 -9.48 -10.01
C ASP A 35 20.86 -9.36 -8.92
N ARG A 36 20.97 -8.18 -8.30
CA ARG A 36 21.85 -7.92 -7.15
C ARG A 36 21.04 -7.81 -5.86
N ARG A 37 21.50 -8.48 -4.81
CA ARG A 37 20.86 -8.42 -3.50
C ARG A 37 21.16 -7.10 -2.80
N TYR A 38 20.10 -6.34 -2.48
CA TYR A 38 20.16 -5.06 -1.80
C TYR A 38 19.40 -5.08 -0.47
N LYS A 39 20.02 -4.62 0.63
CA LYS A 39 19.40 -4.45 1.94
C LYS A 39 19.04 -2.98 2.16
N PHE A 40 17.76 -2.67 2.18
CA PHE A 40 17.23 -1.39 2.64
C PHE A 40 17.26 -1.38 4.17
N ARG A 41 17.70 -0.25 4.75
CA ARG A 41 17.66 -0.01 6.20
C ARG A 41 17.20 1.42 6.44
N VAL A 42 16.20 1.58 7.31
CA VAL A 42 15.62 2.88 7.63
C VAL A 42 15.38 3.01 9.13
N LEU A 43 15.85 4.12 9.69
CA LEU A 43 15.58 4.57 11.05
C LEU A 43 14.26 5.34 11.08
N VAL A 44 13.36 4.93 11.96
CA VAL A 44 12.07 5.55 12.19
C VAL A 44 12.15 6.42 13.45
N THR A 45 11.96 7.72 13.27
CA THR A 45 11.95 8.71 14.36
C THR A 45 10.53 9.04 14.86
N TYR A 46 9.51 8.46 14.22
CA TYR A 46 8.10 8.68 14.51
C TYR A 46 7.52 7.52 15.33
N GLY A 47 6.57 7.82 16.21
CA GLY A 47 5.79 6.78 16.88
C GLY A 47 4.82 6.12 15.90
N LEU A 48 5.02 4.83 15.64
CA LEU A 48 4.10 4.02 14.84
C LEU A 48 2.94 3.51 15.70
N LEU A 49 1.74 3.47 15.12
CA LEU A 49 0.59 2.80 15.72
C LEU A 49 0.71 1.27 15.61
N LYS A 50 -0.12 0.53 16.34
CA LYS A 50 -0.08 -0.95 16.41
C LYS A 50 -0.33 -1.61 15.05
N ASP A 51 -1.11 -0.98 14.18
CA ASP A 51 -1.45 -1.43 12.82
C ASP A 51 -0.56 -0.80 11.74
N GLU A 52 0.37 0.08 12.11
CA GLU A 52 1.28 0.74 11.15
C GLU A 52 2.57 -0.08 10.97
N THR A 53 3.02 -0.14 9.72
CA THR A 53 4.29 -0.73 9.31
C THR A 53 5.01 0.20 8.34
N ILE A 54 6.30 -0.01 8.19
CA ILE A 54 7.11 0.67 7.18
C ILE A 54 7.13 -0.15 5.91
N ALA A 55 6.97 0.52 4.78
CA ALA A 55 7.10 -0.09 3.47
C ALA A 55 7.94 0.77 2.53
N VAL A 56 8.36 0.17 1.43
CA VAL A 56 9.09 0.84 0.35
C VAL A 56 8.39 0.59 -0.98
N THR A 57 8.34 1.61 -1.83
CA THR A 57 7.92 1.50 -3.23
C THR A 57 8.94 2.19 -4.12
N GLY A 58 9.02 1.80 -5.39
CA GLY A 58 10.07 2.27 -6.28
C GLY A 58 9.88 1.92 -7.74
N SER A 59 10.89 2.23 -8.54
CA SER A 59 10.81 2.23 -10.01
C SER A 59 10.97 0.86 -10.69
N CYS A 60 11.10 -0.22 -9.93
CA CYS A 60 11.25 -1.57 -10.48
C CYS A 60 10.16 -2.52 -9.99
N ASP A 61 10.01 -3.65 -10.68
CA ASP A 61 9.00 -4.67 -10.37
C ASP A 61 9.12 -5.18 -8.92
N ALA A 62 10.36 -5.38 -8.43
CA ALA A 62 10.60 -5.81 -7.05
C ALA A 62 10.17 -4.78 -5.98
N LEU A 63 9.93 -3.53 -6.37
CA LEU A 63 9.47 -2.44 -5.52
C LEU A 63 8.06 -1.94 -5.91
N GLY A 64 7.34 -2.66 -6.75
CA GLY A 64 5.94 -2.37 -7.07
C GLY A 64 5.71 -1.22 -8.05
N ASN A 65 6.71 -0.78 -8.82
CA ASN A 65 6.55 0.21 -9.90
C ASN A 65 5.83 1.52 -9.51
N TRP A 66 6.13 2.07 -8.32
CA TRP A 66 5.49 3.26 -7.74
C TRP A 66 4.01 3.11 -7.37
N GLU A 67 3.47 1.88 -7.41
CA GLU A 67 2.11 1.59 -6.98
C GLU A 67 2.10 1.32 -5.47
N SER A 68 1.31 2.07 -4.72
CA SER A 68 1.21 1.94 -3.26
C SER A 68 0.63 0.59 -2.83
N GLU A 69 -0.26 0.02 -3.65
CA GLU A 69 -0.86 -1.30 -3.41
C GLU A 69 0.17 -2.43 -3.51
N HIS A 70 1.24 -2.21 -4.30
CA HIS A 70 2.32 -3.17 -4.50
C HIS A 70 3.59 -2.80 -3.73
N CYS A 71 3.49 -1.92 -2.72
CA CYS A 71 4.63 -1.61 -1.87
C CYS A 71 5.08 -2.83 -1.07
N VAL A 72 6.38 -2.90 -0.76
CA VAL A 72 6.96 -4.03 -0.03
C VAL A 72 7.17 -3.65 1.42
N GLN A 73 6.58 -4.43 2.31
CA GLN A 73 6.69 -4.24 3.76
C GLN A 73 8.10 -4.58 4.25
N MET A 74 8.62 -3.74 5.14
CA MET A 74 9.87 -3.96 5.85
C MET A 74 9.61 -4.67 7.18
N GLN A 75 10.67 -5.19 7.79
CA GLN A 75 10.60 -5.85 9.09
C GLN A 75 11.48 -5.12 10.10
N PRO A 76 11.07 -5.03 11.38
CA PRO A 76 11.93 -4.47 12.41
C PRO A 76 13.21 -5.30 12.54
N GLU A 77 14.35 -4.65 12.63
CA GLU A 77 15.65 -5.30 12.76
C GLU A 77 15.83 -5.84 14.19
N GLU A 78 16.33 -7.07 14.33
CA GLU A 78 16.48 -7.71 15.63
C GLU A 78 17.45 -6.92 16.53
N GLY A 79 16.98 -6.54 17.71
CA GLY A 79 17.78 -5.79 18.69
C GLY A 79 17.77 -4.27 18.53
N GLU A 80 17.17 -3.73 17.46
CA GLU A 80 17.02 -2.30 17.23
C GLU A 80 15.53 -1.92 17.14
N THR A 81 14.99 -1.25 18.15
CA THR A 81 13.52 -1.00 18.23
C THR A 81 12.98 -0.07 17.15
N ASN A 82 13.84 0.75 16.54
CA ASN A 82 13.44 1.83 15.65
C ASN A 82 14.00 1.66 14.23
N VAL A 83 14.71 0.57 13.95
CA VAL A 83 15.29 0.33 12.62
C VAL A 83 14.52 -0.78 11.92
N TRP A 84 14.17 -0.52 10.67
CA TRP A 84 13.46 -1.44 9.80
C TRP A 84 14.36 -1.81 8.64
N SER A 85 14.32 -3.08 8.24
CA SER A 85 15.14 -3.59 7.15
C SER A 85 14.35 -4.46 6.18
N LEU A 86 14.83 -4.53 4.94
CA LEU A 86 14.25 -5.35 3.88
C LEU A 86 15.35 -5.72 2.89
N GLU A 87 15.46 -7.01 2.57
CA GLU A 87 16.36 -7.50 1.51
C GLU A 87 15.57 -7.83 0.25
N LEU A 88 15.98 -7.26 -0.89
CA LEU A 88 15.38 -7.50 -2.19
C LEU A 88 16.43 -7.68 -3.27
N ASP A 89 16.06 -8.42 -4.31
CA ASP A 89 16.87 -8.56 -5.51
C ASP A 89 16.49 -7.43 -6.49
N LEU A 90 17.45 -6.54 -6.73
CA LEU A 90 17.30 -5.39 -7.63
C LEU A 90 17.98 -5.68 -8.98
N PRO A 91 17.53 -5.08 -10.10
CA PRO A 91 18.23 -5.18 -11.36
C PRO A 91 19.68 -4.71 -11.25
N GLN A 92 20.62 -5.52 -11.71
CA GLN A 92 22.01 -5.10 -11.92
C GLN A 92 22.04 -4.23 -13.19
N ASP A 93 22.87 -3.18 -13.21
CA ASP A 93 23.03 -2.23 -14.34
C ASP A 93 21.98 -1.11 -14.48
N VAL A 94 21.00 -1.02 -13.57
CA VAL A 94 20.04 0.09 -13.57
C VAL A 94 19.98 0.76 -12.19
N ALA A 95 19.98 2.09 -12.18
CA ALA A 95 19.73 2.85 -10.96
C ALA A 95 18.26 2.70 -10.57
N VAL A 96 18.00 2.27 -9.33
CA VAL A 96 16.66 2.03 -8.82
C VAL A 96 16.26 3.20 -7.92
N GLN A 97 15.16 3.86 -8.26
CA GLN A 97 14.61 4.93 -7.43
C GLN A 97 13.56 4.36 -6.48
N TYR A 98 13.47 4.90 -5.27
CA TYR A 98 12.55 4.42 -4.24
C TYR A 98 12.15 5.51 -3.25
N ARG A 99 11.10 5.25 -2.48
CA ARG A 99 10.60 6.08 -1.38
C ARG A 99 10.06 5.20 -0.27
N TYR A 100 10.24 5.65 0.96
CA TYR A 100 9.63 5.01 2.12
C TYR A 100 8.23 5.56 2.38
N LEU A 101 7.42 4.74 3.04
CA LEU A 101 6.07 5.09 3.44
C LEU A 101 5.68 4.35 4.72
N ILE A 102 4.72 4.95 5.44
CA ILE A 102 4.03 4.32 6.56
C ILE A 102 2.68 3.87 6.02
N CYS A 103 2.37 2.59 6.15
CA CYS A 103 1.07 2.05 5.76
C CYS A 103 0.50 1.15 6.85
N SER A 104 -0.79 0.88 6.76
CA SER A 104 -1.48 -0.17 7.51
C SER A 104 -2.12 -1.12 6.51
N VAL A 105 -2.12 -2.42 6.81
CA VAL A 105 -2.83 -3.42 5.99
C VAL A 105 -4.13 -3.79 6.68
N ASP A 106 -5.22 -3.68 5.95
CA ASP A 106 -6.52 -4.13 6.44
C ASP A 106 -6.51 -5.66 6.57
N PRO A 107 -6.72 -6.22 7.78
CA PRO A 107 -6.69 -7.66 7.99
C PRO A 107 -7.83 -8.40 7.27
N SER A 108 -8.89 -7.69 6.86
CA SER A 108 -10.05 -8.30 6.19
C SER A 108 -9.94 -8.32 4.67
N SER A 109 -9.38 -7.26 4.09
CA SER A 109 -9.31 -7.07 2.64
C SER A 109 -7.91 -7.18 2.06
N GLU A 110 -6.88 -7.29 2.90
CA GLU A 110 -5.45 -7.26 2.55
C GLU A 110 -5.03 -5.96 1.83
N ASN A 111 -5.89 -4.95 1.80
CA ASN A 111 -5.62 -3.68 1.16
C ASN A 111 -4.60 -2.86 1.96
N VAL A 112 -3.69 -2.23 1.22
CA VAL A 112 -2.68 -1.31 1.78
C VAL A 112 -3.26 0.10 1.85
N HIS A 113 -3.31 0.65 3.06
CA HIS A 113 -3.68 2.05 3.29
C HIS A 113 -2.44 2.87 3.65
N VAL A 114 -2.06 3.81 2.77
CA VAL A 114 -0.94 4.72 3.02
C VAL A 114 -1.33 5.75 4.07
N ARG A 115 -0.63 5.78 5.20
CA ARG A 115 -0.82 6.74 6.28
C ARG A 115 0.05 7.96 6.09
N ARG A 116 1.32 7.75 5.74
CA ARG A 116 2.28 8.82 5.42
C ARG A 116 3.25 8.38 4.32
N PHE A 117 3.79 9.33 3.56
CA PHE A 117 4.68 9.06 2.44
C PHE A 117 5.74 10.15 2.28
N GLU A 118 6.93 9.79 1.80
CA GLU A 118 8.01 10.75 1.54
C GLU A 118 7.70 11.66 0.34
N THR A 119 7.64 12.98 0.57
CA THR A 119 7.20 13.98 -0.44
C THR A 119 8.33 14.82 -1.01
N HIS A 120 9.59 14.40 -0.87
CA HIS A 120 10.72 15.07 -1.53
C HIS A 120 10.52 15.12 -3.04
N THR A 121 10.92 16.20 -3.70
CA THR A 121 10.81 16.29 -5.17
C THR A 121 11.63 15.19 -5.85
N THR A 122 12.84 14.96 -5.34
CA THR A 122 13.74 13.91 -5.83
C THR A 122 13.57 12.65 -4.98
N PRO A 123 13.25 11.49 -5.58
CA PRO A 123 13.21 10.22 -4.86
C PRO A 123 14.62 9.78 -4.43
N ARG A 124 14.70 8.87 -3.46
CA ARG A 124 15.96 8.21 -3.12
C ARG A 124 16.40 7.32 -4.29
N SER A 125 17.69 7.08 -4.40
CA SER A 125 18.25 6.26 -5.48
C SER A 125 19.27 5.27 -4.95
N VAL A 126 19.25 4.06 -5.51
CA VAL A 126 20.32 3.07 -5.38
C VAL A 126 21.08 3.04 -6.72
N PRO A 127 22.36 3.43 -6.74
CA PRO A 127 23.19 3.37 -7.94
C PRO A 127 23.29 1.94 -8.50
N ALA A 128 23.47 1.82 -9.83
CA ALA A 128 23.62 0.53 -10.51
C ALA A 128 24.81 -0.29 -9.98
N GLU A 129 25.89 0.40 -9.59
CA GLU A 129 27.17 -0.19 -9.17
C GLU A 129 27.44 0.01 -7.66
N ALA A 130 26.40 0.13 -6.83
CA ALA A 130 26.58 0.32 -5.39
C ALA A 130 27.44 -0.81 -4.78
N SER A 131 28.54 -0.44 -4.11
CA SER A 131 29.41 -1.43 -3.48
C SER A 131 28.73 -2.04 -2.25
N LYS A 132 29.03 -3.31 -1.94
CA LYS A 132 28.47 -3.98 -0.75
C LYS A 132 28.76 -3.21 0.55
N ALA A 133 29.94 -2.60 0.68
CA ALA A 133 30.33 -1.84 1.86
C ALA A 133 29.52 -0.56 2.05
N GLU A 134 29.23 0.17 0.97
CA GLU A 134 28.36 1.35 1.00
C GLU A 134 26.91 0.97 1.30
N GLN A 135 26.48 -0.19 0.82
CA GLN A 135 25.14 -0.70 1.08
C GLN A 135 24.95 -1.08 2.56
N ASP A 136 25.88 -1.84 3.14
CA ASP A 136 25.76 -2.29 4.54
C ASP A 136 25.85 -1.14 5.54
N SER A 137 26.54 -0.07 5.18
CA SER A 137 26.68 1.15 6.01
C SER A 137 25.55 2.16 5.80
N LYS A 138 24.73 2.03 4.75
CA LYS A 138 23.65 2.99 4.47
C LYS A 138 22.47 2.75 5.41
N LEU A 139 22.25 3.71 6.30
CA LEU A 139 21.06 3.80 7.15
C LEU A 139 20.33 5.09 6.78
N ASP A 140 19.18 4.95 6.12
CA ASP A 140 18.30 6.08 5.82
C ASP A 140 17.55 6.52 7.09
N THR A 141 17.13 7.78 7.17
CA THR A 141 16.16 8.24 8.17
C THR A 141 14.83 8.51 7.47
N LEU A 142 13.74 7.91 7.96
CA LEU A 142 12.41 8.02 7.35
C LEU A 142 12.00 9.49 7.22
N GLY A 143 11.66 9.94 6.01
CA GLY A 143 11.19 11.30 5.79
C GLY A 143 12.30 12.35 5.80
N ASP A 144 13.55 12.01 6.08
CA ASP A 144 14.68 12.94 6.09
C ASP A 144 15.68 12.61 4.98
N ILE A 145 15.88 13.56 4.08
CA ILE A 145 16.92 13.51 3.04
C ILE A 145 17.75 14.78 3.21
N ASP A 146 19.03 14.60 3.55
CA ASP A 146 20.01 15.68 3.75
C ASP A 146 19.58 16.77 4.76
N GLY A 147 18.87 16.38 5.82
CA GLY A 147 18.36 17.28 6.86
C GLY A 147 17.01 17.93 6.53
N ALA A 148 16.46 17.67 5.34
CA ALA A 148 15.14 18.15 4.94
C ALA A 148 14.08 17.10 5.25
N VAL A 149 13.29 17.35 6.30
CA VAL A 149 12.16 16.49 6.67
C VAL A 149 10.94 16.77 5.78
N LYS A 150 10.53 15.78 4.98
CA LYS A 150 9.32 15.81 4.14
C LYS A 150 8.60 14.47 4.17
N LEU A 151 7.66 14.36 5.09
CA LEU A 151 6.81 13.20 5.26
C LEU A 151 5.38 13.70 5.49
N ASP A 152 4.54 13.56 4.47
CA ASP A 152 3.16 14.06 4.52
C ASP A 152 2.16 12.92 4.69
N LYS A 153 0.95 13.26 5.14
CA LYS A 153 -0.15 12.30 5.21
C LYS A 153 -0.49 11.78 3.82
N GLY A 154 -0.71 10.47 3.72
CA GLY A 154 -1.14 9.82 2.48
C GLY A 154 -2.46 10.40 1.99
N TRP A 155 -2.57 10.58 0.69
CA TRP A 155 -3.86 10.85 0.05
C TRP A 155 -4.61 9.53 -0.02
N LEU A 156 -5.94 9.57 0.16
CA LEU A 156 -6.81 8.40 0.15
C LEU A 156 -6.58 7.59 -1.14
N THR A 157 -5.85 6.47 -1.05
CA THR A 157 -5.49 5.63 -2.21
C THR A 157 -6.69 4.84 -2.75
N SER A 158 -7.73 4.68 -1.94
CA SER A 158 -8.96 3.97 -2.28
C SER A 158 -10.16 4.87 -2.01
N GLU A 159 -11.02 5.09 -3.00
CA GLU A 159 -12.24 5.87 -2.83
C GLU A 159 -13.23 5.10 -1.95
N THR A 160 -13.44 5.55 -0.71
CA THR A 160 -14.46 5.00 0.19
C THR A 160 -15.66 5.93 0.25
N ILE A 161 -16.77 5.51 -0.36
CA ILE A 161 -18.05 6.21 -0.22
C ILE A 161 -18.75 5.70 1.04
N VAL A 162 -18.80 6.55 2.08
CA VAL A 162 -19.64 6.31 3.25
C VAL A 162 -21.02 6.91 2.98
N GLN A 163 -22.01 6.07 2.67
CA GLN A 163 -23.39 6.52 2.46
C GLN A 163 -24.21 6.38 3.75
N PHE A 164 -24.74 7.49 4.24
CA PHE A 164 -25.71 7.50 5.33
C PHE A 164 -27.13 7.47 4.77
N LYS A 165 -27.95 6.51 5.22
CA LYS A 165 -29.36 6.41 4.84
C LYS A 165 -30.24 6.21 6.06
N PHE A 166 -31.19 7.11 6.23
CA PHE A 166 -32.21 7.04 7.28
C PHE A 166 -33.43 6.26 6.75
N PHE A 167 -33.86 5.25 7.49
CA PHE A 167 -35.04 4.43 7.18
C PHE A 167 -36.12 4.61 8.24
N ASP A 168 -37.39 4.43 7.85
CA ASP A 168 -38.55 4.38 8.76
C ASP A 168 -38.73 5.58 9.69
N ASN A 169 -38.35 6.77 9.23
CA ASN A 169 -38.48 8.02 9.97
C ASN A 169 -37.85 7.93 11.38
N PRO A 170 -36.52 7.82 11.48
CA PRO A 170 -35.84 7.49 12.73
C PRO A 170 -35.86 8.64 13.75
N PHE A 171 -36.41 9.80 13.39
CA PHE A 171 -36.51 10.96 14.25
C PHE A 171 -37.95 11.10 14.79
N ALA A 172 -38.14 10.74 16.06
CA ALA A 172 -39.37 11.03 16.79
C ALA A 172 -39.37 12.50 17.25
N VAL A 173 -39.94 13.37 16.42
CA VAL A 173 -39.97 14.82 16.64
C VAL A 173 -41.13 15.18 17.58
N LYS A 174 -40.85 15.93 18.66
CA LYS A 174 -41.89 16.42 19.59
C LYS A 174 -42.84 17.37 18.88
N GLU A 175 -44.12 17.36 19.27
CA GLU A 175 -45.19 18.10 18.60
C GLU A 175 -44.90 19.62 18.47
N ARG A 176 -44.24 20.21 19.47
CA ARG A 176 -43.83 21.62 19.50
C ARG A 176 -42.87 22.02 18.37
N ILE A 177 -42.21 21.07 17.71
CA ILE A 177 -41.22 21.31 16.65
C ILE A 177 -41.60 20.62 15.32
N LYS A 178 -42.82 20.06 15.21
CA LYS A 178 -43.30 19.23 14.08
C LYS A 178 -43.33 19.93 12.71
N ASN A 179 -43.25 21.27 12.68
CA ASN A 179 -43.22 22.08 11.46
C ASN A 179 -41.97 22.98 11.34
N ARG A 180 -40.89 22.66 12.05
CA ARG A 180 -39.62 23.40 11.96
C ARG A 180 -38.63 22.64 11.08
N LEU A 181 -37.80 23.38 10.34
CA LEU A 181 -36.62 22.83 9.70
C LEU A 181 -35.70 22.25 10.78
N LEU A 182 -35.31 20.98 10.60
CA LEU A 182 -34.40 20.28 11.50
C LEU A 182 -33.05 20.13 10.81
N PHE A 183 -32.00 20.58 11.49
CA PHE A 183 -30.62 20.36 11.06
C PHE A 183 -30.07 19.18 11.84
N VAL A 184 -29.62 18.15 11.14
CA VAL A 184 -28.98 16.99 11.75
C VAL A 184 -27.49 17.08 11.48
N LYS A 185 -26.71 17.33 12.52
CA LYS A 185 -25.25 17.23 12.45
C LYS A 185 -24.88 15.75 12.65
N VAL A 186 -24.19 15.19 11.67
CA VAL A 186 -23.60 13.86 11.77
C VAL A 186 -22.12 14.04 12.04
N GLU A 187 -21.68 13.64 13.22
CA GLU A 187 -20.26 13.57 13.59
C GLU A 187 -19.85 12.10 13.60
N ALA A 188 -18.77 11.79 12.90
CA ALA A 188 -18.13 10.49 12.95
C ALA A 188 -17.01 10.55 14.00
N GLU A 189 -17.09 9.69 15.01
CA GLU A 189 -16.04 9.55 16.01
C GLU A 189 -15.29 8.24 15.75
N LEU A 190 -14.00 8.35 15.43
CA LEU A 190 -13.12 7.18 15.29
C LEU A 190 -12.69 6.73 16.69
N SER A 191 -13.41 5.75 17.24
CA SER A 191 -13.01 5.05 18.47
C SER A 191 -11.97 3.97 18.15
N SER A 192 -10.85 3.95 18.88
CA SER A 192 -9.76 2.97 18.70
C SER A 192 -9.97 1.65 19.47
N SER A 193 -11.19 1.32 19.90
CA SER A 193 -11.49 0.03 20.54
C SER A 193 -11.83 -1.03 19.50
N GLU A 194 -11.45 -2.29 19.74
CA GLU A 194 -11.54 -3.47 18.86
C GLU A 194 -12.95 -3.84 18.33
N ASP A 195 -13.96 -3.00 18.58
CA ASP A 195 -15.24 -3.00 17.87
C ASP A 195 -15.44 -1.60 17.29
N VAL A 196 -15.39 -1.48 15.95
CA VAL A 196 -15.78 -0.24 15.24
C VAL A 196 -17.30 -0.10 15.32
N LEU A 197 -17.81 0.24 16.51
CA LEU A 197 -19.14 0.78 16.67
C LEU A 197 -19.04 2.29 16.51
N MET A 198 -19.37 2.76 15.31
CA MET A 198 -19.66 4.18 15.06
C MET A 198 -20.90 4.56 15.89
N GLY A 199 -20.67 5.18 17.04
CA GLY A 199 -21.71 5.75 17.87
C GLY A 199 -22.11 7.13 17.33
N PHE A 200 -23.40 7.35 17.10
CA PHE A 200 -23.91 8.66 16.70
C PHE A 200 -24.62 9.30 17.89
N ARG A 201 -24.21 10.53 18.24
CA ARG A 201 -24.92 11.35 19.21
C ARG A 201 -25.66 12.47 18.48
N VAL A 202 -26.98 12.40 18.49
CA VAL A 202 -27.83 13.51 18.00
C VAL A 202 -27.94 14.54 19.11
N LEU A 203 -27.35 15.72 18.92
CA LEU A 203 -27.48 16.84 19.85
C LEU A 203 -28.60 17.78 19.38
N PRO A 204 -29.53 18.18 20.27
CA PRO A 204 -30.43 19.28 19.97
C PRO A 204 -29.65 20.59 19.93
N ASP A 205 -29.86 21.39 18.89
CA ASP A 205 -29.33 22.75 18.80
C ASP A 205 -29.99 23.60 19.89
N ASN A 206 -29.19 24.22 20.76
CA ASN A 206 -29.67 25.00 21.89
C ASN A 206 -29.55 26.49 21.51
N PRO A 207 -30.64 27.17 21.11
CA PRO A 207 -30.57 28.52 20.55
C PRO A 207 -30.31 29.64 21.57
N ASP A 208 -29.97 29.32 22.83
CA ASP A 208 -29.91 30.28 23.94
C ASP A 208 -28.48 30.61 24.42
N GLU A 209 -27.45 30.49 23.57
CA GLU A 209 -26.08 30.96 23.87
C GLU A 209 -25.65 32.18 23.04
N SER A 210 -26.58 33.09 22.78
CA SER A 210 -26.28 34.45 22.33
C SER A 210 -27.14 35.46 23.07
N SER A 211 -26.71 35.86 24.26
CA SER A 211 -27.01 37.15 24.92
C SER A 211 -26.04 37.40 26.07
#